data_AF-A0AAD6JBE0-F1
#
_entry.id   AF-A0AAD6JBE0-F1
#
_cell.length_a   1.000
_cell.length_b   1.000
_cell.length_c   1.000
_cell.angle_alpha   90.00
_cell.angle_beta   90.00
_cell.angle_gamma   90.00
#
_symmetry.space_group_name_H-M   'P 1'
#
loop_
_entity.id
_entity.type
_entity.pdbx_description
1 polymer ?
#
loop_
_entity_poly.entity_id
_entity_poly.type
_entity_poly.pdbx_seq_one_letter_code
_entity_poly.pdbx_strand_id
1 'polypeptide(L)'
;MNRYPPCPIPSEVFGLMPHTDSDFLTILHQDEVGGLQLVKDGKWFAVKPNPEALIINIGDLFQAWSNDIYKSVHHRVVTNPRVERFSTAYFFCPSYDTVIQSCYEPSVYKKFSFKEYRQQVQEDVQKFGHKIGLPRFLV
;
A
#
# COMPACT_ATOMS: atom_id res chain seq x y z
N MET A 1 5.96 12.16 -5.17
CA MET A 1 6.93 12.67 -4.18
C MET A 1 6.14 13.22 -3.01
N ASN A 2 6.52 12.85 -1.80
CA ASN A 2 5.79 13.16 -0.58
C ASN A 2 6.67 14.00 0.33
N ARG A 3 6.07 15.02 0.94
CA ARG A 3 6.66 15.86 2.00
C ARG A 3 5.75 15.80 3.21
N TYR A 4 6.31 15.49 4.37
CA TYR A 4 5.60 15.43 5.65
C TYR A 4 6.23 16.47 6.58
N PRO A 5 5.60 17.65 6.76
CA PRO A 5 6.12 18.69 7.65
C PRO A 5 6.17 18.24 9.12
N PRO A 6 6.90 18.97 9.99
CA PRO A 6 6.87 18.73 11.42
C PRO A 6 5.44 18.90 11.97
N CYS A 7 5.01 18.01 12.86
CA CYS A 7 3.66 18.01 13.43
C CYS A 7 3.72 18.09 14.97
N PRO A 8 3.17 19.14 15.61
CA PRO A 8 3.25 19.30 17.07
C PRO A 8 2.46 18.25 17.86
N ILE A 9 1.55 17.52 17.20
CA ILE A 9 0.66 16.51 17.79
C ILE A 9 0.82 15.15 17.09
N PRO A 10 2.03 14.55 17.10
CA PRO A 10 2.35 13.41 16.23
C PRO A 10 1.62 12.11 16.60
N SER A 11 1.03 12.03 17.80
CA SER A 11 0.18 10.93 18.25
C SER A 11 -1.25 10.99 17.73
N GLU A 12 -1.69 12.15 17.23
CA GLU A 12 -3.08 12.40 16.82
C GLU A 12 -3.25 12.43 15.29
N VAL A 13 -2.16 12.65 14.55
CA VAL A 13 -2.18 12.86 13.09
C VAL A 13 -1.21 11.92 12.38
N PHE A 14 -1.73 11.25 11.35
CA PHE A 14 -0.93 10.48 10.42
C PHE A 14 -0.37 11.36 9.32
N GLY A 15 0.88 11.11 8.91
CA GLY A 15 1.41 11.64 7.66
C GLY A 15 0.72 10.99 6.47
N LEU A 16 0.46 9.68 6.58
CA LEU A 16 -0.36 8.92 5.63
C LEU A 16 -1.12 7.84 6.41
N MET A 17 -2.45 7.80 6.23
CA MET A 17 -3.35 6.88 6.92
C MET A 17 -2.97 5.41 6.67
N PRO A 18 -3.29 4.47 7.58
CA PRO A 18 -3.18 3.04 7.34
C PRO A 18 -3.87 2.60 6.05
N HIS A 19 -3.14 1.95 5.15
CA HIS A 19 -3.67 1.43 3.88
C HIS A 19 -2.82 0.28 3.34
N THR A 20 -3.31 -0.39 2.30
CA THR A 20 -2.50 -1.24 1.42
C THR A 20 -2.39 -0.59 0.05
N ASP A 21 -1.30 -0.87 -0.66
CA ASP A 21 -1.15 -0.36 -2.03
C ASP A 21 -2.07 -1.12 -2.98
N SER A 22 -2.71 -0.37 -3.89
CA SER A 22 -3.63 -0.90 -4.91
C SER A 22 -2.92 -1.40 -6.16
N ASP A 23 -1.61 -1.23 -6.25
CA ASP A 23 -0.81 -1.53 -7.44
C ASP A 23 -0.25 -2.96 -7.39
N PHE A 24 0.72 -3.24 -8.26
CA PHE A 24 1.42 -4.53 -8.26
C PHE A 24 2.66 -4.48 -7.35
N LEU A 25 3.51 -3.47 -7.51
CA LEU A 25 4.74 -3.32 -6.73
C LEU A 25 5.05 -1.85 -6.48
N THR A 26 5.37 -1.51 -5.24
CA THR A 26 5.86 -0.18 -4.86
C THR A 26 7.38 -0.23 -4.63
N ILE A 27 8.08 0.74 -5.21
CA ILE A 27 9.51 0.99 -4.99
C ILE A 27 9.63 2.36 -4.31
N LEU A 28 10.17 2.38 -3.10
CA LEU A 28 10.20 3.56 -2.24
C LEU A 28 11.63 3.93 -1.88
N HIS A 29 12.00 5.17 -2.19
CA HIS A 29 13.14 5.86 -1.58
C HIS A 29 12.64 6.76 -0.45
N GLN A 30 13.30 6.73 0.71
CA GLN A 30 13.01 7.60 1.84
C GLN A 30 14.28 8.22 2.41
N ASP A 31 14.13 9.36 3.08
CA ASP A 31 15.22 9.99 3.83
C ASP A 31 15.55 9.26 5.15
N GLU A 32 16.45 9.84 5.94
CA GLU A 32 16.91 9.31 7.21
C GLU A 32 15.96 9.59 8.40
N VAL A 33 14.87 10.35 8.19
CA VAL A 33 13.93 10.72 9.27
C VAL A 33 13.04 9.53 9.66
N GLY A 34 12.77 8.63 8.72
CA GLY A 34 11.91 7.46 8.93
C GLY A 34 10.45 7.83 9.09
N GLY A 35 9.66 7.00 9.77
CA GLY A 35 8.22 7.23 9.98
C GLY A 35 7.30 6.30 9.18
N LEU A 36 7.83 5.58 8.19
CA LEU A 36 7.11 4.45 7.60
C LEU A 36 6.97 3.33 8.65
N GLN A 37 5.74 2.84 8.81
CA GLN A 37 5.44 1.68 9.65
C GLN A 37 4.59 0.67 8.89
N LEU A 38 4.86 -0.63 9.10
CA LEU A 38 4.08 -1.74 8.55
C LEU A 38 3.43 -2.56 9.65
N VAL A 39 2.32 -3.23 9.36
CA VAL A 39 1.65 -4.14 10.30
C VAL A 39 2.15 -5.56 10.08
N LYS A 40 2.57 -6.21 11.16
CA LYS A 40 2.86 -7.64 11.19
C LYS A 40 2.31 -8.21 12.49
N ASP A 41 1.59 -9.33 12.45
CA ASP A 41 1.03 -10.00 13.63
C ASP A 41 0.22 -9.04 14.55
N GLY A 42 -0.55 -8.15 13.94
CA GLY A 42 -1.37 -7.14 14.64
C GLY A 42 -0.58 -5.99 15.26
N LYS A 43 0.73 -5.90 15.06
CA LYS A 43 1.61 -4.88 15.63
C LYS A 43 2.25 -4.02 14.54
N TRP A 44 2.40 -2.73 14.84
CA TRP A 44 3.08 -1.78 13.97
C TRP A 44 4.60 -1.85 14.19
N PHE A 45 5.36 -1.99 13.11
CA PHE A 45 6.82 -2.03 13.09
C PHE A 45 7.36 -0.87 12.26
N ALA A 46 8.31 -0.13 12.82
CA ALA A 46 9.00 0.92 12.09
C ALA A 46 9.99 0.33 11.09
N VAL A 47 9.98 0.85 9.86
CA VAL A 47 10.99 0.53 8.85
C VAL A 47 12.18 1.45 9.07
N LYS A 48 13.32 0.88 9.48
CA LYS A 48 14.55 1.64 9.71
C LYS A 48 15.03 2.25 8.37
N PRO A 49 15.27 3.56 8.30
CA PRO A 49 15.93 4.17 7.15
C PRO A 49 17.29 3.52 6.86
N ASN A 50 17.58 3.33 5.58
CA ASN A 50 18.88 2.90 5.09
C ASN A 50 19.16 3.69 3.80
N PRO A 51 20.16 4.60 3.79
CA PRO A 51 20.45 5.44 2.64
C PRO A 51 20.92 4.65 1.41
N GLU A 52 21.42 3.43 1.62
CA GLU A 52 21.92 2.55 0.55
C GLU A 52 20.85 1.58 0.02
N ALA A 53 19.59 1.73 0.42
CA ALA A 53 18.53 0.80 0.07
C ALA A 53 17.26 1.47 -0.43
N LEU A 54 16.60 0.76 -1.35
CA LEU A 54 15.20 0.99 -1.70
C LEU A 54 14.33 0.03 -0.91
N ILE A 55 13.15 0.49 -0.54
CA ILE A 55 12.11 -0.34 0.07
C ILE A 55 11.21 -0.85 -1.04
N ILE A 56 10.97 -2.16 -1.02
CA ILE A 56 10.06 -2.83 -1.95
C ILE A 56 8.91 -3.41 -1.14
N ASN A 57 7.68 -3.08 -1.54
CA ASN A 57 6.49 -3.76 -1.03
C ASN A 57 5.57 -4.14 -2.19
N ILE A 58 4.79 -5.18 -1.99
CA ILE A 58 3.80 -5.61 -2.97
C ILE A 58 2.45 -4.97 -2.67
N GLY A 59 1.68 -4.76 -3.72
CA GLY A 59 0.30 -4.30 -3.63
C GLY A 59 -0.72 -5.42 -3.81
N ASP A 60 -1.98 -5.02 -3.75
CA ASP A 60 -3.14 -5.93 -3.80
C ASP A 60 -3.20 -6.74 -5.10
N LEU A 61 -2.77 -6.18 -6.25
CA LEU A 61 -2.79 -6.91 -7.52
C LEU A 61 -1.82 -8.09 -7.50
N PHE A 62 -0.66 -7.92 -6.86
CA PHE A 62 0.32 -9.01 -6.71
C PHE A 62 -0.23 -10.09 -5.79
N GLN A 63 -0.84 -9.71 -4.67
CA GLN A 63 -1.48 -10.67 -3.76
C GLN A 63 -2.52 -11.53 -4.50
N ALA A 64 -3.42 -10.89 -5.27
CA ALA A 64 -4.42 -11.59 -6.05
C ALA A 64 -3.82 -12.50 -7.12
N TRP A 65 -2.84 -11.99 -7.87
CA TRP A 65 -2.13 -12.76 -8.90
C TRP A 65 -1.40 -13.99 -8.32
N SER A 66 -0.79 -13.84 -7.15
CA SER A 66 -0.05 -14.91 -6.46
C SER A 66 -0.95 -15.88 -5.69
N ASN A 67 -2.28 -15.73 -5.76
CA ASN A 67 -3.24 -16.53 -5.01
C ASN A 67 -2.93 -16.57 -3.51
N ASP A 68 -2.72 -15.40 -2.91
CA ASP A 68 -2.44 -15.26 -1.48
C ASP A 68 -1.08 -15.83 -0.99
N ILE A 69 -0.21 -16.32 -1.88
CA ILE A 69 1.15 -16.74 -1.50
C ILE A 69 1.92 -15.55 -0.91
N TYR A 70 1.78 -14.37 -1.51
CA TYR A 70 2.32 -13.14 -0.96
C TYR A 70 1.20 -12.20 -0.54
N LYS A 71 1.40 -11.49 0.56
CA LYS A 71 0.39 -10.61 1.18
C LYS A 71 0.76 -9.13 1.05
N SER A 72 -0.18 -8.34 0.55
CA SER A 72 -0.17 -6.89 0.56
C SER A 72 -0.33 -6.41 2.00
N VAL A 73 0.68 -5.74 2.53
CA VAL A 73 0.77 -5.43 3.96
C VAL A 73 0.24 -4.02 4.24
N HIS A 74 -0.59 -3.91 5.26
CA HIS A 74 -1.00 -2.61 5.79
C HIS A 74 0.20 -1.82 6.26
N HIS A 75 0.30 -0.58 5.80
CA HIS A 75 1.35 0.34 6.19
C HIS A 75 0.81 1.76 6.36
N ARG A 76 1.55 2.59 7.09
CA ARG A 76 1.20 3.99 7.38
C ARG A 76 2.47 4.83 7.48
N VAL A 77 2.31 6.15 7.46
CA VAL A 77 3.39 7.08 7.78
C VAL A 77 3.00 7.88 9.02
N VAL A 78 3.78 7.78 10.10
CA VAL A 78 3.63 8.62 11.28
C VAL A 78 4.37 9.95 11.10
N THR A 79 3.91 11.00 11.77
CA THR A 79 4.54 12.32 11.71
C THR A 79 5.66 12.47 12.74
N ASN A 80 6.54 13.45 12.55
CA ASN A 80 7.63 13.79 13.45
C ASN A 80 7.41 15.22 13.99
N PRO A 81 7.64 15.50 15.28
CA PRO A 81 7.37 16.82 15.84
C PRO A 81 8.38 17.92 15.50
N ARG A 82 9.55 17.55 14.97
CA ARG A 82 10.68 18.49 14.82
C ARG A 82 11.25 18.54 13.41
N VAL A 83 11.28 17.40 12.71
CA VAL A 83 11.99 17.26 11.43
C VAL A 83 11.00 16.87 10.35
N GLU A 84 11.06 17.55 9.20
CA GLU A 84 10.26 17.17 8.04
C GLU A 84 10.83 15.92 7.38
N ARG A 85 9.95 15.08 6.84
CA ARG A 85 10.31 13.85 6.12
C ARG A 85 10.00 13.99 4.63
N PHE A 86 10.86 13.45 3.78
CA PHE A 86 10.67 13.30 2.34
C PHE A 86 10.71 11.84 1.91
N SER A 87 9.89 11.50 0.92
CA SER A 87 10.00 10.21 0.23
C SER A 87 9.50 10.27 -1.20
N THR A 88 10.03 9.39 -2.05
CA THR A 88 9.56 9.21 -3.42
C THR A 88 9.17 7.76 -3.62
N ALA A 89 7.87 7.55 -3.87
CA ALA A 89 7.32 6.25 -4.24
C ALA A 89 7.13 6.18 -5.75
N TYR A 90 7.55 5.07 -6.35
CA TYR A 90 7.21 4.65 -7.70
C TYR A 90 6.28 3.45 -7.61
N PHE A 91 5.10 3.57 -8.23
CA PHE A 91 4.05 2.55 -8.23
C PHE A 91 4.07 1.82 -9.58
N PHE A 92 4.51 0.58 -9.59
CA PHE A 92 4.50 -0.27 -10.78
C PHE A 92 3.10 -0.87 -10.94
N CYS A 93 2.37 -0.33 -11.91
CA CYS A 93 1.04 -0.80 -12.28
C CYS A 93 1.07 -1.48 -13.65
N PRO A 94 0.28 -2.55 -13.86
CA PRO A 94 0.05 -3.07 -15.20
C PRO A 94 -0.81 -2.09 -16.03
N SER A 95 -1.01 -2.41 -17.30
CA SER A 95 -1.98 -1.67 -18.13
C SER A 95 -3.39 -1.85 -17.58
N TYR A 96 -4.28 -0.87 -17.81
CA TYR A 96 -5.65 -0.91 -17.29
C TYR A 96 -6.42 -2.16 -17.72
N ASP A 97 -6.21 -2.64 -18.94
CA ASP A 97 -6.90 -3.80 -19.49
C ASP A 97 -6.22 -5.14 -19.12
N THR A 98 -5.10 -5.11 -18.38
CA THR A 98 -4.46 -6.33 -17.90
C THR A 98 -5.38 -7.05 -16.90
N VAL A 99 -5.71 -8.30 -17.22
CA VAL A 99 -6.48 -9.19 -16.35
C VAL A 99 -5.58 -9.79 -15.29
N ILE A 100 -5.94 -9.59 -14.03
CA ILE A 100 -5.37 -10.22 -12.86
C ILE A 100 -6.09 -11.55 -12.62
N GLN A 101 -5.32 -12.63 -12.64
CA GLN A 101 -5.79 -13.98 -12.35
C GLN A 101 -4.65 -14.83 -11.81
N SER A 102 -4.98 -15.76 -10.91
CA SER A 102 -4.09 -16.80 -10.42
C SER A 102 -3.93 -17.92 -11.46
N CYS A 103 -2.77 -18.57 -11.48
CA CYS A 103 -2.56 -19.85 -12.17
C CYS A 103 -2.74 -21.07 -11.25
N TYR A 104 -2.92 -20.85 -9.95
CA TYR A 104 -3.21 -21.87 -8.94
C TYR A 104 -4.71 -22.13 -8.82
N GLU A 105 -5.05 -23.39 -8.56
CA GLU A 105 -6.42 -23.84 -8.32
C GLU A 105 -6.55 -24.50 -6.93
N PRO A 106 -7.64 -24.24 -6.18
CA PRO A 106 -8.70 -23.31 -6.51
C PRO A 106 -8.24 -21.84 -6.41
N SER A 107 -8.73 -20.99 -7.31
CA SER A 107 -8.49 -19.55 -7.24
C SER A 107 -9.26 -18.92 -6.07
N VAL A 108 -8.57 -18.14 -5.22
CA VAL A 108 -9.18 -17.37 -4.12
C VAL A 108 -9.98 -16.17 -4.65
N TYR A 109 -9.55 -15.61 -5.78
CA TYR A 109 -10.11 -14.41 -6.38
C TYR A 109 -10.77 -14.71 -7.73
N LYS A 110 -11.89 -14.06 -8.04
CA LYS A 110 -12.43 -14.02 -9.39
C LYS A 110 -11.48 -13.22 -10.30
N LYS A 111 -11.58 -13.43 -11.61
CA LYS A 111 -10.79 -12.67 -12.59
C LYS A 111 -11.30 -11.22 -12.63
N PHE A 112 -10.38 -10.26 -12.67
CA PHE A 112 -10.70 -8.84 -12.83
C PHE A 112 -9.54 -8.12 -13.52
N SER A 113 -9.83 -7.04 -14.22
CA SER A 113 -8.85 -6.13 -14.79
C SER A 113 -8.39 -5.08 -13.77
N PHE A 114 -7.20 -4.52 -13.98
CA PHE A 114 -6.73 -3.41 -13.15
C PHE A 114 -7.69 -2.20 -13.20
N LYS A 115 -8.33 -1.96 -14.35
CA LYS A 115 -9.37 -0.95 -14.52
C LYS A 115 -10.56 -1.18 -13.58
N GLU A 116 -11.13 -2.38 -13.58
CA GLU A 116 -12.26 -2.74 -12.72
C GLU A 116 -11.89 -2.60 -11.24
N TYR A 117 -10.68 -3.05 -10.86
CA TYR A 117 -10.19 -2.90 -9.50
C TYR A 117 -10.12 -1.43 -9.07
N ARG A 118 -9.54 -0.55 -9.90
CA ARG A 118 -9.45 0.88 -9.59
C ARG A 118 -10.81 1.58 -9.54
N GLN A 119 -11.72 1.23 -10.43
CA GLN A 119 -13.09 1.74 -10.41
C GLN A 119 -13.79 1.33 -9.12
N GLN A 120 -13.69 0.06 -8.72
CA GLN A 120 -14.29 -0.42 -7.49
C GLN A 120 -13.72 0.28 -6.24
N VAL A 121 -12.40 0.49 -6.18
CA VAL A 121 -11.76 1.23 -5.08
C VAL A 121 -12.24 2.68 -5.04
N GLN A 122 -12.40 3.33 -6.19
CA GLN A 122 -12.92 4.70 -6.26
C GLN A 122 -14.36 4.78 -5.76
N GLU A 123 -15.22 3.84 -6.14
CA GLU A 123 -16.59 3.73 -5.64
C GLU A 123 -16.64 3.50 -4.12
N ASP A 124 -15.79 2.60 -3.60
CA ASP A 124 -15.72 2.33 -2.17
C ASP A 124 -15.28 3.58 -1.39
N VAL A 125 -14.27 4.30 -1.86
CA VAL A 125 -13.81 5.55 -1.21
C VAL A 125 -14.90 6.62 -1.27
N GLN A 126 -15.61 6.77 -2.38
CA GLN A 126 -16.71 7.73 -2.49
C GLN A 126 -17.88 7.39 -1.55
N LYS A 127 -18.18 6.10 -1.37
CA LYS A 127 -19.34 5.65 -0.61
C LYS A 127 -19.07 5.49 0.89
N PHE A 128 -17.87 5.04 1.26
CA PHE A 128 -17.53 4.64 2.63
C PHE A 128 -16.35 5.42 3.21
N GLY A 129 -15.72 6.30 2.44
CA GLY A 129 -14.53 7.06 2.85
C GLY A 129 -13.24 6.22 2.93
N HIS A 130 -13.29 4.93 2.58
CA HIS A 130 -12.13 4.04 2.60
C HIS A 130 -12.24 2.95 1.54
N LYS A 131 -11.09 2.40 1.16
CA LYS A 131 -10.94 1.26 0.26
C LYS A 131 -11.34 -0.04 0.99
N ILE A 132 -12.19 -0.86 0.37
CA ILE A 132 -12.43 -2.25 0.81
C ILE A 132 -11.41 -3.20 0.15
N GLY A 133 -11.17 -3.05 -1.15
CA GLY A 133 -10.10 -3.76 -1.88
C GLY A 133 -10.45 -5.19 -2.28
N LEU A 134 -9.49 -6.11 -2.12
CA LEU A 134 -9.59 -7.50 -2.59
C LEU A 134 -10.81 -8.32 -2.10
N PRO A 135 -11.42 -8.07 -0.92
CA PRO A 135 -12.66 -8.74 -0.53
C PRO A 135 -13.83 -8.59 -1.53
N ARG A 136 -13.83 -7.54 -2.39
CA ARG A 136 -14.79 -7.38 -3.49
C ARG A 136 -14.60 -8.37 -4.65
N PHE A 137 -13.46 -9.05 -4.65
CA PHE A 137 -12.97 -9.88 -5.74
C PHE A 137 -12.75 -11.34 -5.32
N LEU A 138 -13.25 -11.78 -4.17
CA LEU A 138 -13.24 -13.19 -3.79
C LEU A 138 -14.19 -14.02 -4.69
N VAL A 139 -13.88 -15.30 -4.86
CA VAL A 139 -14.78 -16.31 -5.49
C VAL A 139 -15.90 -16.70 -4.52
#